data_AF-A0AAN7BGW9-F1
#
_entry.id   AF-A0AAN7BGW9-F1
#
_cell.length_a   1.000
_cell.length_b   1.000
_cell.length_c   1.000
_cell.angle_alpha   90.00
_cell.angle_beta   90.00
_cell.angle_gamma   90.00
#
_symmetry.space_group_name_H-M   'P 1'
#
loop_
_entity.id
_entity.type
_entity.pdbx_description
1 polymer ?
#
loop_
_entity_poly.entity_id
_entity_poly.type
_entity_poly.pdbx_seq_one_letter_code
_entity_poly.pdbx_strand_id
1 'polypeptide(L)' 'MTLYDIGETVVYRGIDGDDALAIVRDRGDVIDQLGEGSVTLYEIEDVESGETFTVVETRILGLEDDSFEGF' A
#
# COMPACT_ATOMS: atom_id res chain seq x y z
N MET A 1 -6.21 -12.38 0.77
CA MET A 1 -6.39 -10.92 0.81
C MET A 1 -5.56 -10.46 1.97
N THR A 2 -4.31 -10.10 1.69
CA THR A 2 -3.33 -9.73 2.72
C THR A 2 -3.55 -8.26 3.00
N LEU A 3 -4.14 -7.95 4.16
CA LEU A 3 -4.37 -6.58 4.63
C LEU A 3 -3.20 -6.21 5.54
N TYR A 4 -2.59 -5.05 5.29
CA TYR A 4 -1.47 -4.56 6.11
C TYR A 4 -1.98 -3.89 7.39
N ASP A 5 -1.29 -4.14 8.50
CA ASP A 5 -1.63 -3.55 9.81
C ASP A 5 -0.96 -2.19 10.02
N ILE A 6 -1.57 -1.33 10.84
CA ILE A 6 -0.99 -0.02 11.18
C ILE A 6 0.32 -0.23 11.95
N GLY A 7 1.37 0.44 11.51
CA GLY A 7 2.73 0.29 12.03
C GLY A 7 3.56 -0.76 11.29
N GLU A 8 2.99 -1.47 10.33
CA GLU A 8 3.72 -2.41 9.48
C GLU A 8 4.54 -1.67 8.42
N THR A 9 5.77 -2.13 8.20
CA THR A 9 6.59 -1.64 7.09
C THR A 9 6.19 -2.38 5.82
N VAL A 10 5.97 -1.65 4.74
CA VAL A 10 5.59 -2.17 3.44
C VAL A 10 6.47 -1.57 2.36
N VAL A 11 6.59 -2.27 1.22
CA VAL A 11 7.16 -1.69 0.00
C VAL A 11 6.02 -1.14 -0.83
N TYR A 12 6.14 0.12 -1.25
CA TYR A 12 5.19 0.74 -2.17
C TYR A 12 5.89 1.17 -3.45
N ARG A 13 5.16 1.14 -4.56
CA ARG A 13 5.65 1.68 -5.83
C ARG A 13 5.23 3.15 -6.00
N GLY A 14 6.22 4.02 -6.05
CA GLY A 14 6.06 5.45 -6.31
C GLY A 14 5.52 5.74 -7.71
N ILE A 15 5.13 7.00 -7.94
CA ILE A 15 4.63 7.45 -9.25
C ILE A 15 5.69 7.41 -10.35
N ASP A 16 6.97 7.49 -10.00
CA ASP A 16 8.10 7.41 -10.94
C ASP A 16 8.41 5.95 -11.36
N GLY A 17 7.84 4.98 -10.63
CA GLY A 17 8.10 3.55 -10.81
C GLY A 17 9.14 2.96 -9.87
N ASP A 18 9.82 3.80 -9.07
CA ASP A 18 10.71 3.35 -8.00
C ASP A 18 9.94 2.72 -6.83
N ASP A 19 10.53 1.66 -6.27
CA ASP A 19 10.00 0.96 -5.11
C ASP A 19 10.71 1.50 -3.85
N ALA A 20 9.92 1.92 -2.84
CA ALA A 20 10.43 2.50 -1.61
C ALA A 20 9.77 1.88 -0.38
N LEU A 21 10.41 2.03 0.78
CA LEU A 21 9.91 1.53 2.06
C LEU A 21 9.07 2.58 2.75
N ALA A 22 7.90 2.18 3.24
CA ALA A 22 7.04 3.04 4.02
C ALA A 22 6.37 2.28 5.17
N ILE A 23 5.91 3.00 6.18
CA ILE A 23 5.20 2.45 7.32
C ILE A 23 3.72 2.80 7.20
N VAL A 24 2.84 1.82 7.32
CA VAL A 24 1.39 2.03 7.33
C VAL A 24 1.01 2.86 8.55
N ARG A 25 0.35 3.99 8.33
CA ARG A 25 -0.14 4.93 9.35
C ARG A 25 -1.63 4.78 9.56
N ASP A 26 -2.39 4.62 8.48
CA ASP A 26 -3.84 4.51 8.50
C ASP A 26 -4.33 3.65 7.35
N ARG A 27 -5.53 3.07 7.49
CA ARG A 27 -6.21 2.34 6.42
C ARG A 27 -7.66 2.78 6.34
N GLY A 28 -8.11 3.10 5.12
CA GLY A 28 -9.46 3.53 4.85
C GLY A 28 -10.05 2.80 3.65
N ASP A 29 -11.23 2.22 3.84
CA ASP A 29 -12.03 1.71 2.74
C ASP A 29 -12.78 2.86 2.08
N VAL A 30 -12.56 3.06 0.78
CA VAL A 30 -13.35 3.99 -0.02
C VAL A 30 -14.21 3.18 -0.97
N ILE A 31 -15.52 3.43 -0.89
CA ILE A 31 -16.46 2.95 -1.89
C ILE A 31 -16.34 3.91 -3.05
N ASP A 32 -15.85 3.43 -4.20
CA ASP A 32 -15.82 4.23 -5.41
C ASP A 32 -17.25 4.68 -5.72
N GLN A 33 -17.46 5.98 -5.98
CA GLN A 33 -18.80 6.55 -6.17
C GLN A 33 -19.55 5.95 -7.37
N LEU A 34 -18.87 5.16 -8.21
CA LEU A 34 -19.45 4.42 -9.33
C LEU A 34 -20.00 3.04 -8.95
N GLY A 35 -19.81 2.56 -7.72
CA GLY A 35 -20.45 1.34 -7.21
C GLY A 35 -19.95 0.02 -7.82
N GLU A 36 -18.87 0.05 -8.62
CA GLU A 36 -18.28 -1.13 -9.26
C GLU A 36 -17.21 -1.83 -8.42
N GLY A 37 -16.76 -1.24 -7.30
CA GLY A 37 -15.83 -1.88 -6.39
C GLY A 37 -15.46 -1.00 -5.20
N SER A 38 -15.21 -1.64 -4.05
CA SER A 38 -14.55 -1.03 -2.91
C SER A 38 -13.04 -1.07 -3.13
N VAL A 39 -12.37 0.08 -3.02
CA VAL A 39 -10.91 0.16 -3.06
C VAL A 39 -10.40 0.45 -1.65
N THR A 40 -9.36 -0.27 -1.24
CA THR A 40 -8.68 -0.02 0.03
C THR A 40 -7.57 1.01 -0.21
N LEU A 41 -7.61 2.11 0.54
CA LEU A 41 -6.53 3.10 0.64
C LEU A 41 -5.74 2.88 1.91
N TYR A 42 -4.44 3.11 1.81
CA TYR A 42 -3.50 3.10 2.92
C TYR A 42 -2.79 4.45 2.96
N GLU A 43 -2.76 5.05 4.14
CA GLU A 43 -1.83 6.13 4.43
C GLU A 43 -0.51 5.50 4.87
N ILE A 44 0.55 5.81 4.15
CA ILE A 44 1.90 5.29 4.38
C ILE A 44 2.86 6.46 4.64
N GLU A 45 3.81 6.27 5.54
CA GLU A 45 4.88 7.23 5.83
C GLU A 45 6.19 6.69 5.27
N ASP A 46 6.77 7.39 4.30
CA ASP A 46 8.06 7.03 3.72
C ASP A 46 9.16 7.09 4.78
N VAL A 47 9.93 6.00 4.92
CA VAL A 47 10.94 5.90 5.98
C VAL A 47 12.20 6.72 5.68
N GLU A 48 12.44 7.07 4.41
CA GLU A 48 13.61 7.83 3.98
C GLU A 48 13.36 9.34 4.09
N SER A 49 12.24 9.79 3.55
CA SER A 49 11.85 11.21 3.53
C SER A 49 11.07 11.62 4.78
N GLY A 50 10.36 10.70 5.45
CA GLY A 50 9.42 11.00 6.53
C GLY A 50 8.11 11.64 6.05
N GLU A 51 7.86 11.62 4.74
CA GLU A 51 6.66 12.17 4.12
C GLU A 51 5.53 11.15 4.11
N THR A 52 4.30 11.62 4.33
CA THR A 52 3.10 10.77 4.33
C THR A 52 2.38 10.85 2.99
N PHE A 53 2.00 9.69 2.46
CA PHE A 53 1.35 9.53 1.17
C PHE A 53 0.14 8.61 1.29
N THR A 54 -0.90 8.86 0.50
CA THR A 54 -2.05 7.96 0.39
C THR A 54 -1.91 7.14 -0.89
N VAL A 55 -1.87 5.81 -0.73
CA VAL A 55 -1.76 4.87 -1.85
C VAL A 55 -2.88 3.85 -1.81
N VAL A 56 -3.27 3.35 -2.99
CA VAL A 56 -4.19 2.22 -3.11
C VAL A 56 -3.47 0.92 -2.79
N GLU A 57 -4.18 -0.07 -2.24
CA GLU A 57 -3.63 -1.41 -1.95
C GLU A 57 -2.83 -2.00 -3.11
N THR A 58 -3.33 -1.85 -4.34
CA THR A 58 -2.69 -2.38 -5.54
C THR A 58 -1.30 -1.81 -5.84
N ARG A 59 -0.89 -0.72 -5.17
CA ARG A 59 0.46 -0.14 -5.27
C ARG A 59 1.40 -0.60 -4.15
N ILE A 60 0.86 -1.28 -3.14
CA ILE A 60 1.65 -1.87 -2.07
C ILE A 60 2.03 -3.28 -2.53
N LEU A 61 3.33 -3.49 -2.72
CA LEU A 61 3.86 -4.78 -3.17
C LEU A 61 3.92 -5.80 -2.02
N GLY A 62 3.84 -5.31 -0.78
CA GLY A 62 3.97 -6.11 0.42
C GLY A 62 5.40 -6.57 0.66
N LEU A 63 5.73 -6.82 1.92
CA LEU A 63 6.95 -7.54 2.28
C LEU A 63 6.67 -9.06 2.36
N GLU A 64 5.74 -9.58 1.54
CA GLU A 64 5.38 -11.00 1.60
C GLU A 64 6.62 -11.87 1.33
N ASP A 65 7.10 -12.47 2.41
CA ASP A 65 7.92 -13.67 2.44
C ASP A 65 7.12 -14.77 1.69
N ASP A 66 7.58 -15.17 0.51
CA ASP A 66 7.20 -16.43 -0.17
C ASP A 66 5.76 -16.55 -0.73
N SER A 67 5.49 -16.06 -1.96
CA SER A 67 4.45 -16.60 -2.91
C SER A 67 4.49 -15.93 -4.29
N PHE A 68 5.66 -15.85 -4.94
CA PHE A 68 5.72 -15.62 -6.38
C PHE A 68 5.39 -16.95 -7.10
N GLU A 69 4.10 -17.29 -7.24
CA GLU A 69 3.68 -18.30 -8.22
C GLU A 69 3.70 -17.63 -9.61
N GLY A 70 4.81 -17.81 -10.31
CA GLY A 70 4.95 -17.42 -11.70
C GLY A 70 3.90 -18.11 -12.59
N PHE A 71 3.27 -17.33 -13.47
CA PHE A 71 2.45 -17.82 -14.58
C PHE A 71 3.18 -17.61 -15.91
#